data_AF-A0A2U3Y011-F1
#
_entry.id   AF-A0A2U3Y011-F1
#
_cell.length_a   1.000
_cell.length_b   1.000
_cell.length_c   1.000
_cell.angle_alpha   90.00
_cell.angle_beta   90.00
_cell.angle_gamma   90.00
#
_symmetry.space_group_name_H-M   'P 1'
#
loop_
_entity.id
_entity.type
_entity.pdbx_description
1 polymer ?
#
loop_
_entity_poly.entity_id
_entity_poly.type
_entity_poly.pdbx_seq_one_letter_code
_entity_poly.pdbx_strand_id
1 'polypeptide(L)'
;MVESRKSFNFRSQQKISNQHKEIKALQGEQEEITLLSGLIKSSKNLDLNEKNYMELCFLLQTKDDYEALIKSMKVLLAELDEKIVQMEKKIINQKQIFTKIQEANDPRKLQKQIHVLEARLNLVTVHFDKMLTTNAKLRKEIEDLRYEKAAYDNVYQQLQRRLLMQKKTMNVAIEQSAHAYEQRWDEIIFLRSQQNSSHDDNHSVLREMEEKLKKTTEEADRYENSYKEISKTLEYLKNSVENLFKKINCDATTILGHLGETGKITDNNLPQYFAIIEKKTNDLLLLESYKRILEMEGAETEVQPPFVNPFWGGSALLKPAEPIKVVPPVFGADPFGDKLDEVEQALDHSSLRQLVLSNYTAREFRSRDLHSDSIPERGDDLRLKKKLAI
;
A
#
# COMPACT_ATOMS: atom_id res chain seq x y z
N MET A 1 26.95 -133.52 169.74
CA MET A 1 27.22 -132.06 169.86
C MET A 1 28.73 -131.80 169.75
N VAL A 2 29.38 -132.13 168.63
CA VAL A 2 30.82 -131.83 168.39
C VAL A 2 31.10 -131.50 166.90
N GLU A 3 30.30 -132.00 165.96
CA GLU A 3 30.54 -131.79 164.51
C GLU A 3 30.13 -130.40 163.98
N SER A 4 29.17 -129.71 164.59
CA SER A 4 28.66 -128.41 164.07
C SER A 4 29.54 -127.19 164.42
N ARG A 5 30.38 -127.27 165.47
CA ARG A 5 31.34 -126.19 165.81
C ARG A 5 32.61 -126.21 164.94
N LYS A 6 32.96 -127.36 164.33
CA LYS A 6 34.11 -127.47 163.43
C LYS A 6 33.85 -126.89 162.04
N SER A 7 32.60 -126.94 161.55
CA SER A 7 32.26 -126.42 160.20
C SER A 7 32.16 -124.89 160.14
N PHE A 8 31.66 -124.21 161.20
CA PHE A 8 31.61 -122.75 161.25
C PHE A 8 32.99 -122.10 161.38
N ASN A 9 33.86 -122.69 162.20
CA ASN A 9 35.23 -122.20 162.38
C ASN A 9 36.03 -122.33 161.07
N PHE A 10 35.86 -123.45 160.36
CA PHE A 10 36.47 -123.65 159.04
C PHE A 10 36.00 -122.62 158.00
N ARG A 11 34.68 -122.32 157.93
CA ARG A 11 34.15 -121.30 156.99
C ARG A 11 34.61 -119.88 157.29
N SER A 12 34.68 -119.49 158.57
CA SER A 12 35.18 -118.16 158.97
C SER A 12 36.66 -118.00 158.63
N GLN A 13 37.46 -119.01 158.95
CA GLN A 13 38.89 -119.01 158.67
C GLN A 13 39.18 -119.03 157.16
N GLN A 14 38.34 -119.71 156.38
CA GLN A 14 38.41 -119.69 154.92
C GLN A 14 38.06 -118.31 154.33
N LYS A 15 37.08 -117.59 154.88
CA LYS A 15 36.70 -116.24 154.42
C LYS A 15 37.78 -115.19 154.72
N ILE A 16 38.36 -115.23 155.92
CA ILE A 16 39.51 -114.37 156.28
C ILE A 16 40.74 -114.70 155.43
N SER A 17 40.97 -115.98 155.14
CA SER A 17 42.05 -116.38 154.22
C SER A 17 41.84 -115.84 152.81
N ASN A 18 40.61 -115.88 152.29
CA ASN A 18 40.28 -115.32 150.98
C ASN A 18 40.46 -113.79 150.95
N GLN A 19 40.00 -113.06 151.98
CA GLN A 19 40.21 -111.61 152.07
C GLN A 19 41.69 -111.23 152.16
N HIS A 20 42.50 -111.98 152.88
CA HIS A 20 43.96 -111.76 152.91
C HIS A 20 44.61 -112.05 151.56
N LYS A 21 44.14 -113.05 150.82
CA LYS A 21 44.60 -113.31 149.44
C LYS A 21 44.26 -112.14 148.51
N GLU A 22 43.08 -111.56 148.65
CA GLU A 22 42.62 -110.44 147.83
C GLU A 22 43.34 -109.13 148.18
N ILE A 23 43.55 -108.83 149.47
CA ILE A 23 44.39 -107.70 149.88
C ILE A 23 45.82 -107.87 149.36
N LYS A 24 46.38 -109.08 149.42
CA LYS A 24 47.71 -109.36 148.89
C LYS A 24 47.76 -109.22 147.36
N ALA A 25 46.68 -109.53 146.66
CA ALA A 25 46.55 -109.28 145.22
C ALA A 25 46.50 -107.77 144.92
N LEU A 26 45.67 -107.01 145.64
CA LEU A 26 45.57 -105.55 145.49
C LEU A 26 46.88 -104.82 145.85
N GLN A 27 47.61 -105.30 146.86
CA GLN A 27 48.95 -104.80 147.17
C GLN A 27 49.93 -105.07 146.03
N GLY A 28 49.87 -106.26 145.43
CA GLY A 28 50.62 -106.58 144.21
C GLY A 28 50.29 -105.65 143.05
N GLU A 29 49.00 -105.38 142.81
CA GLU A 29 48.56 -104.43 141.77
C GLU A 29 49.01 -102.99 142.08
N GLN A 30 48.95 -102.56 143.34
CA GLN A 30 49.41 -101.23 143.74
C GLN A 30 50.93 -101.08 143.56
N GLU A 31 51.72 -102.11 143.91
CA GLU A 31 53.15 -102.15 143.66
C GLU A 31 53.46 -102.11 142.15
N GLU A 32 52.69 -102.84 141.34
CA GLU A 32 52.82 -102.84 139.88
C GLU A 32 52.52 -101.46 139.28
N ILE A 33 51.42 -100.81 139.68
CA ILE A 33 51.07 -99.44 139.23
C ILE A 33 52.13 -98.44 139.69
N THR A 34 52.66 -98.59 140.90
CA THR A 34 53.71 -97.70 141.42
C THR A 34 55.01 -97.87 140.62
N LEU A 35 55.35 -99.10 140.25
CA LEU A 35 56.50 -99.41 139.41
C LEU A 35 56.32 -98.84 138.00
N LEU A 36 55.15 -99.02 137.38
CA LEU A 36 54.80 -98.42 136.09
C LEU A 36 54.86 -96.89 136.13
N SER A 37 54.34 -96.27 137.19
CA SER A 37 54.39 -94.83 137.40
C SER A 37 55.82 -94.32 137.56
N GLY A 38 56.65 -95.05 138.30
CA GLY A 38 58.08 -94.78 138.44
C GLY A 38 58.84 -94.93 137.12
N LEU A 39 58.48 -95.94 136.31
CA LEU A 39 59.06 -96.14 134.98
C LEU A 39 58.71 -94.97 134.05
N ILE A 40 57.44 -94.57 134.00
CA ILE A 40 56.96 -93.43 133.19
C ILE A 40 57.63 -92.12 133.63
N LYS A 41 57.76 -91.91 134.94
CA LYS A 41 58.40 -90.72 135.53
C LYS A 41 59.92 -90.83 135.63
N SER A 42 60.53 -91.90 135.10
CA SER A 42 61.98 -91.99 135.06
C SER A 42 62.54 -90.87 134.17
N SER A 43 63.66 -90.27 134.58
CA SER A 43 64.28 -89.16 133.84
C SER A 43 64.52 -89.50 132.37
N LYS A 44 64.95 -90.74 132.06
CA LYS A 44 65.17 -91.18 130.68
C LYS A 44 63.89 -91.13 129.83
N ASN A 45 62.74 -91.51 130.37
CA ASN A 45 61.48 -91.47 129.63
C ASN A 45 60.93 -90.05 129.50
N LEU A 46 61.14 -89.19 130.50
CA LEU A 46 60.81 -87.77 130.42
C LEU A 46 61.65 -87.04 129.35
N ASP A 47 62.99 -87.23 129.36
CA ASP A 47 63.89 -86.62 128.38
C ASP A 47 63.58 -87.09 126.96
N LEU A 48 63.23 -88.38 126.79
CA LEU A 48 62.84 -88.93 125.50
C LEU A 48 61.49 -88.37 125.03
N ASN A 49 60.54 -88.19 125.95
CA ASN A 49 59.25 -87.57 125.64
C ASN A 49 59.40 -86.09 125.25
N GLU A 50 60.28 -85.34 125.93
CA GLU A 50 60.59 -83.95 125.59
C GLU A 50 61.28 -83.84 124.22
N LYS A 51 62.25 -84.71 123.92
CA LYS A 51 62.88 -84.79 122.59
C LYS A 51 61.87 -85.10 121.50
N ASN A 52 61.02 -86.10 121.71
CA ASN A 52 59.97 -86.45 120.76
C ASN A 52 58.99 -85.28 120.56
N TYR A 53 58.64 -84.55 121.63
CA TYR A 53 57.80 -83.37 121.56
C TYR A 53 58.46 -82.24 120.74
N MET A 54 59.75 -81.97 120.97
CA MET A 54 60.50 -80.98 120.20
C MET A 54 60.65 -81.37 118.72
N GLU A 55 60.92 -82.64 118.43
CA GLU A 55 60.98 -83.15 117.05
C GLU A 55 59.62 -83.05 116.36
N LEU A 56 58.53 -83.37 117.07
CA LEU A 56 57.17 -83.21 116.56
C LEU A 56 56.84 -81.74 116.28
N CYS A 57 57.24 -80.81 117.15
CA CYS A 57 57.07 -79.37 116.91
C CYS A 57 57.81 -78.91 115.65
N PHE A 58 59.06 -79.36 115.44
CA PHE A 58 59.83 -79.03 114.25
C PHE A 58 59.21 -79.61 112.96
N LEU A 59 58.77 -80.88 113.01
CA LEU A 59 58.08 -81.51 111.89
C LEU A 59 56.74 -80.83 111.56
N LEU A 60 56.02 -80.37 112.58
CA LEU A 60 54.78 -79.62 112.39
C LEU A 60 55.05 -78.26 111.72
N GLN A 61 56.07 -77.53 112.18
CA GLN A 61 56.46 -76.26 111.58
C GLN A 61 56.89 -76.42 110.12
N THR A 62 57.75 -77.39 109.83
CA THR A 62 58.20 -77.65 108.45
C THR A 62 57.05 -78.07 107.53
N LYS A 63 56.10 -78.88 108.04
CA LYS A 63 54.87 -79.23 107.31
C LYS A 63 54.04 -77.97 107.01
N ASP A 64 53.85 -77.08 107.99
CA ASP A 64 53.10 -75.83 107.81
C ASP A 64 53.77 -74.91 106.78
N ASP A 65 55.11 -74.83 106.75
CA ASP A 65 55.88 -74.09 105.75
C ASP A 65 55.69 -74.66 104.33
N TYR A 66 55.77 -75.98 104.18
CA TYR A 66 55.48 -76.64 102.89
C TYR A 66 54.03 -76.46 102.48
N GLU A 67 53.09 -76.47 103.42
CA GLU A 67 51.68 -76.23 103.14
C GLU A 67 51.45 -74.79 102.65
N ALA A 68 52.13 -73.81 103.24
CA ALA A 68 52.12 -72.42 102.78
C ALA A 68 52.72 -72.27 101.37
N LEU A 69 53.83 -72.96 101.08
CA LEU A 69 54.44 -72.96 99.75
C LEU A 69 53.53 -73.62 98.70
N ILE A 70 52.89 -74.76 99.02
CA ILE A 70 51.93 -75.40 98.12
C ILE A 70 50.74 -74.47 97.86
N LYS A 71 50.26 -73.75 98.88
CA LYS A 71 49.19 -72.75 98.72
C LYS A 71 49.60 -71.64 97.77
N SER A 72 50.80 -71.06 97.93
CA SER A 72 51.28 -69.98 97.04
C SER A 72 51.49 -70.47 95.59
N MET A 73 52.06 -71.66 95.40
CA MET A 73 52.23 -72.26 94.07
C MET A 73 50.89 -72.55 93.39
N LYS A 74 49.87 -73.01 94.14
CA LYS A 74 48.51 -73.20 93.61
C LYS A 74 47.86 -71.89 93.16
N VAL A 75 48.08 -70.79 93.90
CA VAL A 75 47.60 -69.47 93.49
C VAL A 75 48.28 -69.02 92.19
N LEU A 76 49.61 -69.18 92.09
CA LEU A 76 50.33 -68.83 90.88
C LEU A 76 49.89 -69.65 89.66
N LEU A 77 49.63 -70.95 89.84
CA LEU A 77 49.08 -71.80 88.77
C LEU A 77 47.70 -71.29 88.31
N ALA A 78 46.81 -70.95 89.24
CA ALA A 78 45.50 -70.39 88.90
C ALA A 78 45.61 -69.05 88.15
N GLU A 79 46.57 -68.18 88.51
CA GLU A 79 46.83 -66.94 87.78
C GLU A 79 47.37 -67.18 86.36
N LEU A 80 48.23 -68.18 86.18
CA LEU A 80 48.75 -68.56 84.87
C LEU A 80 47.66 -69.19 84.00
N ASP A 81 46.82 -70.05 84.56
CA ASP A 81 45.67 -70.66 83.87
C ASP A 81 44.68 -69.58 83.41
N GLU A 82 44.39 -68.58 84.24
CA GLU A 82 43.55 -67.44 83.84
C GLU A 82 44.19 -66.63 82.70
N LYS A 83 45.51 -66.39 82.75
CA LYS A 83 46.24 -65.74 81.65
C LYS A 83 46.20 -66.56 80.35
N ILE A 84 46.30 -67.89 80.44
CA ILE A 84 46.17 -68.79 79.29
C ILE A 84 44.79 -68.64 78.69
N VAL A 85 43.72 -68.71 79.49
CA VAL A 85 42.33 -68.55 79.01
C VAL A 85 42.13 -67.18 78.36
N GLN A 86 42.71 -66.11 78.92
CA GLN A 86 42.64 -64.77 78.32
C GLN A 86 43.35 -64.70 76.97
N MET A 87 44.52 -65.32 76.83
CA MET A 87 45.25 -65.38 75.58
C MET A 87 44.54 -66.25 74.53
N GLU A 88 43.97 -67.38 74.93
CA GLU A 88 43.15 -68.23 74.05
C GLU A 88 41.94 -67.46 73.51
N LYS A 89 41.23 -66.71 74.36
CA LYS A 89 40.13 -65.82 73.94
C LYS A 89 40.61 -64.79 72.91
N LYS A 90 41.77 -64.15 73.13
CA LYS A 90 42.35 -63.20 72.17
C LYS A 90 42.70 -63.87 70.84
N ILE A 91 43.27 -65.08 70.87
CA ILE A 91 43.62 -65.86 69.68
C ILE A 91 42.35 -66.22 68.89
N ILE A 92 41.29 -66.67 69.57
CA ILE A 92 40.02 -67.01 68.90
C ILE A 92 39.41 -65.77 68.24
N ASN A 93 39.36 -64.63 68.94
CA ASN A 93 38.83 -63.38 68.38
C ASN A 93 39.63 -62.92 67.16
N GLN A 94 40.97 -62.94 67.23
CA GLN A 94 41.83 -62.58 66.09
C GLN A 94 41.64 -63.53 64.91
N LYS A 95 41.56 -64.85 65.16
CA LYS A 95 41.26 -65.84 64.11
C LYS A 95 39.92 -65.57 63.45
N GLN A 96 38.88 -65.27 64.22
CA GLN A 96 37.55 -64.98 63.69
C GLN A 96 37.52 -63.70 62.85
N ILE A 97 38.21 -62.64 63.29
CA ILE A 97 38.36 -61.39 62.52
C ILE A 97 39.13 -61.67 61.22
N PHE A 98 40.22 -62.41 61.29
CA PHE A 98 41.03 -62.75 60.12
C PHE A 98 40.23 -63.55 59.08
N THR A 99 39.46 -64.57 59.50
CA THR A 99 38.60 -65.33 58.59
C THR A 99 37.57 -64.44 57.89
N LYS A 100 36.91 -63.54 58.63
CA LYS A 100 35.94 -62.59 58.05
C LYS A 100 36.59 -61.64 57.04
N ILE A 101 37.81 -61.15 57.33
CA ILE A 101 38.58 -60.30 56.41
C ILE A 101 38.97 -61.09 55.15
N GLN A 102 39.40 -62.34 55.31
CA GLN A 102 39.78 -63.21 54.19
C GLN A 102 38.59 -63.53 53.27
N GLU A 103 37.39 -63.75 53.83
CA GLU A 103 36.17 -64.00 53.07
C GLU A 103 35.68 -62.75 52.31
N ALA A 104 35.78 -61.57 52.92
CA ALA A 104 35.42 -60.30 52.30
C ALA A 104 36.41 -59.89 51.20
N ASN A 105 37.70 -60.16 51.41
CA ASN A 105 38.78 -59.86 50.47
C ASN A 105 39.13 -61.04 49.57
N ASP A 106 38.19 -61.95 49.29
CA ASP A 106 38.42 -63.03 48.32
C ASP A 106 38.80 -62.41 46.96
N PRO A 107 40.08 -62.52 46.54
CA PRO A 107 40.58 -61.79 45.38
C PRO A 107 39.85 -62.23 44.11
N ARG A 108 39.31 -63.46 44.06
CA ARG A 108 38.56 -63.96 42.90
C ARG A 108 37.21 -63.28 42.77
N LYS A 109 36.51 -63.02 43.89
CA LYS A 109 35.22 -62.30 43.87
C LYS A 109 35.43 -60.84 43.51
N LEU A 110 36.44 -60.19 44.10
CA LEU A 110 36.77 -58.81 43.79
C LEU A 110 37.19 -58.65 42.32
N GLN A 111 38.02 -59.54 41.79
CA GLN A 111 38.42 -59.52 40.38
C GLN A 111 37.23 -59.68 39.43
N LYS A 112 36.29 -60.58 39.75
CA LYS A 112 35.05 -60.73 38.96
C LYS A 112 34.19 -59.47 39.00
N GLN A 113 34.07 -58.83 40.16
CA GLN A 113 33.34 -57.58 40.30
C GLN A 113 33.99 -56.45 39.48
N ILE A 114 35.32 -56.31 39.57
CA ILE A 114 36.09 -55.36 38.74
C ILE A 114 35.83 -55.62 37.26
N HIS A 115 35.95 -56.87 36.81
CA HIS A 115 35.73 -57.21 35.40
C HIS A 115 34.31 -56.90 34.92
N VAL A 116 33.28 -57.17 35.73
CA VAL A 116 31.89 -56.82 35.40
C VAL A 116 31.70 -55.30 35.31
N LEU A 117 32.29 -54.54 36.24
CA LEU A 117 32.24 -53.09 36.22
C LEU A 117 32.98 -52.49 35.02
N GLU A 118 34.16 -53.02 34.68
CA GLU A 118 34.91 -52.66 33.47
C GLU A 118 34.13 -52.97 32.20
N ALA A 119 33.53 -54.16 32.10
CA ALA A 119 32.73 -54.54 30.94
C ALA A 119 31.51 -53.63 30.79
N ARG A 120 30.82 -53.31 31.90
CA ARG A 120 29.69 -52.38 31.89
C ARG A 120 30.13 -50.96 31.52
N LEU A 121 31.27 -50.50 32.03
CA LEU A 121 31.84 -49.19 31.67
C LEU A 121 32.15 -49.14 30.18
N ASN A 122 32.86 -50.14 29.66
CA ASN A 122 33.19 -50.25 28.24
C ASN A 122 31.93 -50.24 27.36
N LEU A 123 30.87 -50.97 27.75
CA LEU A 123 29.60 -50.97 27.03
C LEU A 123 28.98 -49.57 26.94
N VAL A 124 28.97 -48.83 28.05
CA VAL A 124 28.45 -47.46 28.10
C VAL A 124 29.32 -46.52 27.27
N THR A 125 30.64 -46.63 27.35
CA THR A 125 31.58 -45.83 26.55
C THR A 125 31.37 -46.07 25.05
N VAL A 126 31.30 -47.32 24.60
CA VAL A 126 31.05 -47.66 23.19
C VAL A 126 29.69 -47.13 22.72
N HIS A 127 28.65 -47.23 23.56
CA HIS A 127 27.35 -46.63 23.24
C HIS A 127 27.47 -45.11 23.08
N PHE A 128 28.17 -44.44 24.00
CA PHE A 128 28.38 -43.00 23.94
C PHE A 128 29.14 -42.59 22.68
N ASP A 129 30.21 -43.30 22.34
CA ASP A 129 30.99 -43.07 21.11
C ASP A 129 30.10 -43.26 19.86
N LYS A 130 29.25 -44.28 19.85
CA LYS A 130 28.26 -44.47 18.78
C LYS A 130 27.34 -43.27 18.66
N MET A 131 26.83 -42.73 19.78
CA MET A 131 25.99 -41.52 19.78
C MET A 131 26.75 -40.27 19.33
N LEU A 132 28.04 -40.15 19.68
CA LEU A 132 28.88 -39.06 19.17
C LEU A 132 29.08 -39.14 17.66
N THR A 133 29.34 -40.33 17.11
CA THR A 133 29.51 -40.50 15.66
C THR A 133 28.21 -40.23 14.89
N THR A 134 27.05 -40.63 15.42
CA THR A 134 25.76 -40.28 14.81
C THR A 134 25.48 -38.78 14.92
N ASN A 135 25.77 -38.16 16.06
CA ASN A 135 25.64 -36.71 16.24
C ASN A 135 26.54 -35.93 15.27
N ALA A 136 27.77 -36.38 15.05
CA ALA A 136 28.68 -35.78 14.08
C ALA A 136 28.15 -35.86 12.64
N LYS A 137 27.54 -37.00 12.25
CA LYS A 137 26.89 -37.15 10.94
C LYS A 137 25.70 -36.21 10.78
N LEU A 138 24.82 -36.12 11.78
CA LEU A 138 23.68 -35.21 11.78
C LEU A 138 24.13 -33.74 11.70
N ARG A 139 25.18 -33.35 12.42
CA ARG A 139 25.75 -32.00 12.33
C ARG A 139 26.25 -31.68 10.92
N LYS A 140 26.88 -32.65 10.25
CA LYS A 140 27.31 -32.47 8.86
C LYS A 140 26.11 -32.27 7.92
N GLU A 141 25.09 -33.11 8.05
CA GLU A 141 23.86 -32.99 7.26
C GLU A 141 23.16 -31.64 7.47
N ILE A 142 23.09 -31.16 8.72
CA ILE A 142 22.57 -29.83 9.03
C ILE A 142 23.39 -28.74 8.33
N GLU A 143 24.71 -28.84 8.31
CA GLU A 143 25.56 -27.85 7.67
C GLU A 143 25.42 -27.87 6.13
N ASP A 144 25.35 -29.07 5.54
CA ASP A 144 25.09 -29.25 4.10
C ASP A 144 23.74 -28.61 3.70
N LEU A 145 22.67 -28.86 4.48
CA LEU A 145 21.36 -28.25 4.27
C LEU A 145 21.37 -26.71 4.45
N ARG A 146 22.19 -26.19 5.37
CA ARG A 146 22.35 -24.73 5.56
C ARG A 146 23.03 -24.08 4.36
N TYR A 147 24.04 -24.72 3.78
CA TYR A 147 24.66 -24.25 2.55
C TYR A 147 23.68 -24.28 1.37
N GLU A 148 22.91 -25.36 1.23
CA GLU A 148 21.90 -25.47 0.18
C GLU A 148 20.82 -24.38 0.30
N LYS A 149 20.29 -24.17 1.52
CA LYS A 149 19.36 -23.08 1.80
C LYS A 149 19.94 -21.71 1.42
N ALA A 150 21.20 -21.43 1.80
CA ALA A 150 21.85 -20.17 1.47
C ALA A 150 22.01 -19.97 -0.04
N ALA A 151 22.27 -21.04 -0.79
CA ALA A 151 22.31 -20.99 -2.25
C ALA A 151 20.94 -20.66 -2.85
N TYR A 152 19.86 -21.31 -2.38
CA TYR A 152 18.50 -20.99 -2.82
C TYR A 152 18.09 -19.56 -2.47
N ASP A 153 18.39 -19.09 -1.25
CA ASP A 153 18.09 -17.73 -0.82
C ASP A 153 18.78 -16.70 -1.75
N ASN A 154 20.02 -16.95 -2.18
CA ASN A 154 20.73 -16.09 -3.13
C ASN A 154 20.01 -16.02 -4.49
N VAL A 155 19.69 -17.19 -5.07
CA VAL A 155 18.98 -17.27 -6.36
C VAL A 155 17.61 -16.59 -6.27
N TYR A 156 16.87 -16.82 -5.19
CA TYR A 156 15.59 -16.18 -4.94
C TYR A 156 15.70 -14.65 -4.90
N GLN A 157 16.68 -14.12 -4.16
CA GLN A 157 16.94 -12.67 -4.11
C GLN A 157 17.35 -12.10 -5.49
N GLN A 158 18.09 -12.87 -6.30
CA GLN A 158 18.46 -12.44 -7.64
C GLN A 158 17.24 -12.37 -8.56
N LEU A 159 16.36 -13.38 -8.51
CA LEU A 159 15.10 -13.40 -9.26
C LEU A 159 14.18 -12.25 -8.84
N GLN A 160 14.04 -12.00 -7.55
CA GLN A 160 13.21 -10.92 -7.03
C GLN A 160 13.73 -9.54 -7.49
N ARG A 161 15.06 -9.35 -7.52
CA ARG A 161 15.68 -8.13 -8.07
C ARG A 161 15.39 -7.98 -9.57
N ARG A 162 15.51 -9.05 -10.36
CA ARG A 162 15.19 -9.02 -11.81
C ARG A 162 13.73 -8.70 -12.06
N LEU A 163 12.82 -9.33 -11.32
CA LEU A 163 11.38 -9.10 -11.42
C LEU A 163 11.04 -7.64 -11.11
N LEU A 164 11.62 -7.08 -10.03
CA LEU A 164 11.41 -5.69 -9.66
C LEU A 164 11.91 -4.73 -10.76
N MET A 165 13.10 -4.99 -11.32
CA MET A 165 13.65 -4.20 -12.41
C MET A 165 12.75 -4.25 -13.64
N GLN A 166 12.28 -5.44 -14.02
CA GLN A 166 11.37 -5.62 -15.16
C GLN A 166 10.05 -4.88 -14.95
N LYS A 167 9.45 -4.96 -13.75
CA LYS A 167 8.24 -4.21 -13.41
C LYS A 167 8.45 -2.70 -13.53
N LYS A 168 9.61 -2.20 -13.09
CA LYS A 168 9.97 -0.79 -13.23
C LYS A 168 10.08 -0.38 -14.70
N THR A 169 10.79 -1.16 -15.52
CA THR A 169 10.90 -0.88 -16.96
C THR A 169 9.54 -0.91 -17.66
N MET A 170 8.68 -1.87 -17.32
CA MET A 170 7.32 -1.96 -17.84
C MET A 170 6.50 -0.72 -17.48
N ASN A 171 6.55 -0.26 -16.23
CA ASN A 171 5.85 0.96 -15.82
C ASN A 171 6.34 2.20 -16.58
N VAL A 172 7.66 2.35 -16.75
CA VAL A 172 8.23 3.45 -17.55
C VAL A 172 7.75 3.38 -19.00
N ALA A 173 7.70 2.20 -19.61
CA ALA A 173 7.20 2.03 -20.97
C ALA A 173 5.70 2.37 -21.07
N ILE A 174 4.90 2.02 -20.06
CA ILE A 174 3.48 2.39 -19.97
C ILE A 174 3.33 3.91 -19.89
N GLU A 175 4.07 4.57 -19.00
CA GLU A 175 4.07 6.04 -18.87
C GLU A 175 4.47 6.74 -20.18
N GLN A 176 5.54 6.27 -20.82
CA GLN A 176 5.98 6.79 -22.12
C GLN A 176 4.91 6.60 -23.19
N SER A 177 4.25 5.43 -23.23
CA SER A 177 3.18 5.18 -24.19
C SER A 177 1.96 6.07 -23.92
N ALA A 178 1.57 6.23 -22.66
CA ALA A 178 0.47 7.11 -22.27
C ALA A 178 0.75 8.56 -22.68
N HIS A 179 1.97 9.04 -22.43
CA HIS A 179 2.39 10.38 -22.85
C HIS A 179 2.38 10.55 -24.38
N ALA A 180 2.88 9.55 -25.13
CA ALA A 180 2.83 9.59 -26.60
C ALA A 180 1.39 9.57 -27.12
N TYR A 181 0.47 8.86 -26.45
CA TYR A 181 -0.95 8.92 -26.77
C TYR A 181 -1.53 10.32 -26.51
N GLU A 182 -1.27 10.93 -25.36
CA GLU A 182 -1.71 12.29 -25.05
C GLU A 182 -1.21 13.30 -26.09
N GLN A 183 0.08 13.29 -26.43
CA GLN A 183 0.63 14.15 -27.48
C GLN A 183 -0.07 13.97 -28.82
N ARG A 184 -0.32 12.71 -29.22
CA ARG A 184 -1.03 12.41 -30.47
C ARG A 184 -2.49 12.86 -30.41
N TRP A 185 -3.14 12.74 -29.25
CA TRP A 185 -4.51 13.21 -29.05
C TRP A 185 -4.61 14.72 -29.16
N ASP A 186 -3.69 15.46 -28.52
CA ASP A 186 -3.62 16.92 -28.61
C ASP A 186 -3.42 17.38 -30.06
N GLU A 187 -2.54 16.72 -30.81
CA GLU A 187 -2.33 16.98 -32.24
C GLU A 187 -3.60 16.71 -33.06
N ILE A 188 -4.32 15.61 -32.80
CA ILE A 188 -5.60 15.32 -33.47
C ILE A 188 -6.64 16.40 -33.17
N ILE A 189 -6.70 16.88 -31.93
CA ILE A 189 -7.63 17.96 -31.53
C ILE A 189 -7.25 19.26 -32.25
N PHE A 190 -5.95 19.59 -32.30
CA PHE A 190 -5.43 20.76 -33.01
C PHE A 190 -5.73 20.71 -34.51
N LEU A 191 -5.45 19.58 -35.17
CA LEU A 191 -5.74 19.42 -36.60
C LEU A 191 -7.24 19.49 -36.89
N ARG A 192 -8.09 18.94 -36.01
CA ARG A 192 -9.55 19.04 -36.14
C ARG A 192 -10.04 20.49 -36.01
N SER A 193 -9.50 21.26 -35.06
CA SER A 193 -9.90 22.65 -34.90
C SER A 193 -9.45 23.50 -36.09
N GLN A 194 -8.24 23.28 -36.61
CA GLN A 194 -7.73 23.93 -37.81
C GLN A 194 -8.53 23.54 -39.07
N GLN A 195 -8.91 22.27 -39.22
CA GLN A 195 -9.73 21.81 -40.34
C GLN A 195 -11.11 22.46 -40.31
N ASN A 196 -11.74 22.53 -39.13
CA ASN A 196 -13.04 23.20 -38.97
C ASN A 196 -12.94 24.69 -39.30
N SER A 197 -11.92 25.41 -38.83
CA SER A 197 -11.76 26.83 -39.16
C SER A 197 -11.53 27.05 -40.65
N SER A 198 -10.68 26.22 -41.29
CA SER A 198 -10.46 26.30 -42.74
C SER A 198 -11.71 25.96 -43.54
N HIS A 199 -12.53 25.01 -43.07
CA HIS A 199 -13.80 24.68 -43.70
C HIS A 199 -14.79 25.85 -43.59
N ASP A 200 -14.88 26.50 -42.42
CA ASP A 200 -15.72 27.68 -42.22
C ASP A 200 -15.25 28.86 -43.09
N ASP A 201 -13.95 29.10 -43.16
CA ASP A 201 -13.35 30.13 -44.03
C ASP A 201 -13.69 29.85 -45.51
N ASN A 202 -13.46 28.62 -45.99
CA ASN A 202 -13.78 28.22 -47.36
C ASN A 202 -15.28 28.34 -47.65
N HIS A 203 -16.15 27.97 -46.70
CA HIS A 203 -17.60 28.11 -46.84
C HIS A 203 -17.99 29.59 -46.93
N SER A 204 -17.37 30.47 -46.15
CA SER A 204 -17.64 31.91 -46.19
C SER A 204 -17.24 32.51 -47.55
N VAL A 205 -16.07 32.13 -48.08
CA VAL A 205 -15.57 32.56 -49.39
C VAL A 205 -16.46 32.04 -50.51
N LEU A 206 -16.87 30.76 -50.49
CA LEU A 206 -17.80 30.21 -51.48
C LEU A 206 -19.12 30.98 -51.48
N ARG A 207 -19.69 31.26 -50.32
CA ARG A 207 -20.93 32.03 -50.19
C ARG A 207 -20.79 33.44 -50.77
N GLU A 208 -19.66 34.10 -50.52
CA GLU A 208 -19.39 35.43 -51.08
C GLU A 208 -19.26 35.38 -52.61
N MET A 209 -18.57 34.36 -53.15
CA MET A 209 -18.42 34.16 -54.59
C MET A 209 -19.74 33.81 -55.27
N GLU A 210 -20.60 33.01 -54.64
CA GLU A 210 -21.97 32.74 -55.11
C GLU A 210 -22.81 34.03 -55.16
N GLU A 211 -22.72 34.88 -54.12
CA GLU A 211 -23.44 36.15 -54.10
C GLU A 211 -22.92 37.12 -55.18
N LYS A 212 -21.60 37.19 -55.37
CA LYS A 212 -20.99 37.97 -56.47
C LYS A 212 -21.44 37.46 -57.83
N LEU A 213 -21.40 36.14 -58.05
CA LEU A 213 -21.90 35.52 -59.28
C LEU A 213 -23.36 35.91 -59.51
N LYS A 214 -24.22 35.74 -58.51
CA LYS A 214 -25.64 36.11 -58.58
C LYS A 214 -25.84 37.59 -58.95
N LYS A 215 -25.08 38.51 -58.34
CA LYS A 215 -25.14 39.94 -58.68
C LYS A 215 -24.71 40.19 -60.12
N THR A 216 -23.61 39.58 -60.57
CA THR A 216 -23.14 39.74 -61.96
C THR A 216 -24.10 39.13 -62.98
N THR A 217 -24.75 38.01 -62.66
CA THR A 217 -25.78 37.41 -63.54
C THR A 217 -27.02 38.29 -63.59
N GLU A 218 -27.48 38.82 -62.45
CA GLU A 218 -28.59 39.77 -62.42
C GLU A 218 -28.26 41.06 -63.19
N GLU A 219 -27.03 41.56 -63.08
CA GLU A 219 -26.54 42.69 -63.89
C GLU A 219 -26.55 42.38 -65.39
N ALA A 220 -26.01 41.23 -65.78
CA ALA A 220 -26.01 40.78 -67.17
C ALA A 220 -27.44 40.62 -67.72
N ASP A 221 -28.36 40.02 -66.95
CA ASP A 221 -29.77 39.87 -67.30
C ASP A 221 -30.45 41.24 -67.47
N ARG A 222 -30.13 42.22 -66.61
CA ARG A 222 -30.63 43.60 -66.77
C ARG A 222 -30.12 44.23 -68.06
N TYR A 223 -28.84 44.10 -68.37
CA TYR A 223 -28.28 44.62 -69.63
C TYR A 223 -28.87 43.92 -70.86
N GLU A 224 -29.06 42.61 -70.81
CA GLU A 224 -29.69 41.85 -71.90
C GLU A 224 -31.14 42.29 -72.11
N ASN A 225 -31.90 42.46 -71.03
CA ASN A 225 -33.29 42.95 -71.13
C ASN A 225 -33.35 44.37 -71.68
N SER A 226 -32.49 45.28 -71.22
CA SER A 226 -32.39 46.63 -71.77
C SER A 226 -32.02 46.62 -73.26
N TYR A 227 -31.08 45.76 -73.67
CA TYR A 227 -30.74 45.59 -75.07
C TYR A 227 -31.93 45.08 -75.89
N LYS A 228 -32.69 44.10 -75.39
CA LYS A 228 -33.92 43.60 -76.05
C LYS A 228 -34.96 44.70 -76.22
N GLU A 229 -35.13 45.57 -75.22
CA GLU A 229 -36.05 46.72 -75.31
C GLU A 229 -35.59 47.74 -76.35
N ILE A 230 -34.31 48.13 -76.32
CA ILE A 230 -33.73 49.07 -77.30
C ILE A 230 -33.79 48.49 -78.72
N SER A 231 -33.52 47.19 -78.88
CA SER A 231 -33.64 46.52 -80.17
C SER A 231 -35.08 46.57 -80.70
N LYS A 232 -36.10 46.37 -79.84
CA LYS A 232 -37.51 46.51 -80.23
C LYS A 232 -37.83 47.94 -80.67
N THR A 233 -37.43 48.96 -79.92
CA THR A 233 -37.71 50.36 -80.28
C THR A 233 -37.01 50.78 -81.58
N LEU A 234 -35.79 50.30 -81.80
CA LEU A 234 -35.04 50.50 -83.03
C LEU A 234 -35.74 49.86 -84.23
N GLU A 235 -36.31 48.66 -84.06
CA GLU A 235 -37.10 47.99 -85.09
C GLU A 235 -38.41 48.75 -85.41
N TYR A 236 -39.11 49.26 -84.40
CA TYR A 236 -40.27 50.15 -84.61
C TYR A 236 -39.89 51.43 -85.38
N LEU A 237 -38.73 52.00 -85.09
CA LEU A 237 -38.22 53.19 -85.78
C LEU A 237 -37.92 52.88 -87.25
N LYS A 238 -37.19 51.78 -87.54
CA LYS A 238 -36.92 51.33 -88.92
C LYS A 238 -38.21 51.21 -89.72
N ASN A 239 -39.21 50.53 -89.17
CA ASN A 239 -40.51 50.37 -89.82
C ASN A 239 -41.22 51.71 -90.05
N SER A 240 -41.15 52.63 -89.08
CA SER A 240 -41.76 53.96 -89.20
C SER A 240 -41.07 54.82 -90.25
N VAL A 241 -39.73 54.78 -90.32
CA VAL A 241 -38.95 55.48 -91.35
C VAL A 241 -39.24 54.88 -92.72
N GLU A 242 -39.36 53.55 -92.84
CA GLU A 242 -39.72 52.91 -94.10
C GLU A 242 -41.11 53.34 -94.59
N ASN A 243 -42.09 53.41 -93.68
CA ASN A 243 -43.42 53.90 -93.97
C ASN A 243 -43.42 55.37 -94.42
N LEU A 244 -42.63 56.21 -93.75
CA LEU A 244 -42.54 57.64 -94.04
C LEU A 244 -41.82 57.88 -95.38
N PHE A 245 -40.78 57.11 -95.66
CA PHE A 245 -40.06 57.11 -96.94
C PHE A 245 -40.98 56.74 -98.12
N LYS A 246 -41.84 55.72 -97.93
CA LYS A 246 -42.87 55.36 -98.92
C LYS A 246 -43.94 56.44 -99.09
N LYS A 247 -44.40 57.05 -97.99
CA LYS A 247 -45.48 58.04 -98.00
C LYS A 247 -45.12 59.36 -98.68
N ILE A 248 -43.85 59.78 -98.60
CA ILE A 248 -43.38 61.05 -99.17
C ILE A 248 -42.91 60.89 -100.64
N ASN A 249 -43.02 59.68 -101.23
CA ASN A 249 -42.46 59.35 -102.55
C ASN A 249 -40.99 59.81 -102.66
N CYS A 250 -40.19 59.50 -101.64
CA CYS A 250 -38.76 59.77 -101.67
C CYS A 250 -38.09 58.85 -102.69
N ASP A 251 -37.28 59.40 -103.60
CA ASP A 251 -36.57 58.61 -104.60
C ASP A 251 -35.45 57.79 -103.95
N ALA A 252 -35.66 56.46 -103.86
CA ALA A 252 -34.71 55.49 -103.31
C ALA A 252 -33.43 55.34 -104.15
N THR A 253 -33.41 55.86 -105.38
CA THR A 253 -32.30 55.74 -106.33
C THR A 253 -31.01 56.36 -105.81
N THR A 254 -31.09 57.45 -105.03
CA THR A 254 -29.92 58.13 -104.45
C THR A 254 -29.25 57.32 -103.33
N ILE A 255 -30.01 56.50 -102.59
CA ILE A 255 -29.51 55.63 -101.50
C ILE A 255 -28.96 54.33 -102.09
N LEU A 256 -29.66 53.79 -103.09
CA LEU A 256 -29.28 52.56 -103.80
C LEU A 256 -27.90 52.69 -104.46
N GLY A 257 -27.53 53.89 -104.92
CA GLY A 257 -26.22 54.18 -105.53
C GLY A 257 -25.06 54.37 -104.55
N HIS A 258 -25.30 54.65 -103.26
CA HIS A 258 -24.24 54.94 -102.28
C HIS A 258 -24.06 53.86 -101.20
N LEU A 259 -25.05 53.00 -100.94
CA LEU A 259 -25.05 52.07 -99.81
C LEU A 259 -25.42 50.62 -100.19
N GLY A 260 -25.02 50.19 -101.39
CA GLY A 260 -24.86 48.79 -101.83
C GLY A 260 -25.70 47.70 -101.14
N GLU A 261 -26.64 47.14 -101.90
CA GLU A 261 -27.21 45.80 -101.70
C GLU A 261 -28.00 45.55 -100.41
N THR A 262 -29.11 46.26 -100.27
CA THR A 262 -30.46 45.71 -100.02
C THR A 262 -31.32 46.92 -99.69
N GLY A 263 -32.45 47.12 -100.39
CA GLY A 263 -33.37 48.24 -100.15
C GLY A 263 -34.11 48.19 -98.81
N LYS A 264 -33.44 47.70 -97.75
CA LYS A 264 -33.91 47.57 -96.38
C LYS A 264 -33.17 48.58 -95.50
N ILE A 265 -33.88 49.12 -94.53
CA ILE A 265 -33.32 50.08 -93.59
C ILE A 265 -32.52 49.32 -92.51
N THR A 266 -31.21 49.54 -92.46
CA THR A 266 -30.26 49.00 -91.50
C THR A 266 -29.78 50.11 -90.57
N ASP A 267 -29.29 49.77 -89.37
CA ASP A 267 -28.89 50.77 -88.36
C ASP A 267 -27.84 51.76 -88.87
N ASN A 268 -26.95 51.31 -89.75
CA ASN A 268 -25.91 52.15 -90.35
C ASN A 268 -26.43 53.06 -91.47
N ASN A 269 -27.55 52.73 -92.11
CA ASN A 269 -28.11 53.53 -93.22
C ASN A 269 -29.26 54.45 -92.77
N LEU A 270 -29.81 54.23 -91.57
CA LEU A 270 -30.90 55.00 -90.98
C LEU A 270 -30.62 56.53 -90.94
N PRO A 271 -29.40 57.01 -90.62
CA PRO A 271 -29.09 58.44 -90.69
C PRO A 271 -29.17 59.02 -92.11
N GLN A 272 -28.74 58.27 -93.13
CA GLN A 272 -28.84 58.68 -94.54
C GLN A 272 -30.29 58.71 -95.03
N TYR A 273 -31.14 57.78 -94.58
CA TYR A 273 -32.58 57.82 -94.85
C TYR A 273 -33.22 59.09 -94.27
N PHE A 274 -32.86 59.50 -93.04
CA PHE A 274 -33.32 60.76 -92.46
C PHE A 274 -32.89 61.98 -93.28
N ALA A 275 -31.62 62.05 -93.71
CA ALA A 275 -31.11 63.17 -94.50
C ALA A 275 -31.86 63.35 -95.84
N ILE A 276 -32.31 62.25 -96.46
CA ILE A 276 -33.04 62.30 -97.73
C ILE A 276 -34.51 62.66 -97.52
N ILE A 277 -35.13 62.14 -96.46
CA ILE A 277 -36.45 62.57 -96.03
C ILE A 277 -36.44 64.07 -95.73
N GLU A 278 -35.42 64.57 -95.02
CA GLU A 278 -35.24 65.99 -94.72
C GLU A 278 -35.09 66.81 -95.99
N LYS A 279 -34.22 66.41 -96.92
CA LYS A 279 -34.06 67.07 -98.22
C LYS A 279 -35.38 67.12 -99.02
N LYS A 280 -36.09 66.00 -99.14
CA LYS A 280 -37.36 65.92 -99.88
C LYS A 280 -38.46 66.76 -99.23
N THR A 281 -38.49 66.79 -97.89
CA THR A 281 -39.41 67.64 -97.13
C THR A 281 -39.11 69.12 -97.39
N ASN A 282 -37.84 69.51 -97.39
CA ASN A 282 -37.42 70.87 -97.72
C ASN A 282 -37.75 71.24 -99.18
N ASP A 283 -37.57 70.33 -100.14
CA ASP A 283 -37.94 70.55 -101.55
C ASP A 283 -39.47 70.68 -101.74
N LEU A 284 -40.27 69.87 -101.02
CA LEU A 284 -41.73 69.99 -101.01
C LEU A 284 -42.20 71.32 -100.39
N LEU A 285 -41.55 71.77 -99.32
CA LEU A 285 -41.81 73.07 -98.71
C LEU A 285 -41.47 74.21 -99.69
N LEU A 286 -40.36 74.09 -100.44
CA LEU A 286 -39.99 75.07 -101.46
C LEU A 286 -41.02 75.11 -102.60
N LEU A 287 -41.51 73.96 -103.06
CA LEU A 287 -42.57 73.88 -104.07
C LEU A 287 -43.89 74.48 -103.57
N GLU A 288 -44.26 74.29 -102.30
CA GLU A 288 -45.44 74.92 -101.70
C GLU A 288 -45.30 76.44 -101.67
N SER A 289 -44.12 76.95 -101.29
CA SER A 289 -43.83 78.39 -101.32
C SER A 289 -43.91 78.96 -102.75
N TYR A 290 -43.41 78.23 -103.74
CA TYR A 290 -43.43 78.66 -105.14
C TYR A 290 -44.86 78.64 -105.73
N LYS A 291 -45.69 77.68 -105.31
CA LYS A 291 -47.10 77.60 -105.72
C LYS A 291 -47.92 78.78 -105.19
N ARG A 292 -47.69 79.23 -103.94
CA ARG A 292 -48.32 80.47 -103.42
C ARG A 292 -47.93 81.71 -104.21
N ILE A 293 -46.71 81.79 -104.73
CA ILE A 293 -46.25 82.94 -105.52
C ILE A 293 -46.91 82.95 -106.92
N LEU A 294 -47.05 81.79 -107.56
CA LEU A 294 -47.75 81.65 -108.85
C LEU A 294 -49.26 81.91 -108.77
N GLU A 295 -49.89 81.60 -107.62
CA GLU A 295 -51.31 81.90 -107.39
C GLU A 295 -51.57 83.42 -107.21
N MET A 296 -50.53 84.27 -107.10
CA MET A 296 -50.65 85.73 -106.98
C MET A 296 -50.59 86.52 -108.31
N GLU A 297 -50.24 85.91 -109.45
CA GLU A 297 -50.16 86.61 -110.76
C GLU A 297 -51.50 86.64 -111.55
N GLY A 298 -52.59 86.10 -110.99
CA GLY A 298 -53.87 85.92 -111.69
C GLY A 298 -55.08 86.71 -111.20
N ALA A 299 -54.97 87.54 -110.15
CA ALA A 299 -56.14 88.27 -109.65
C ALA A 299 -55.77 89.61 -108.98
N GLU A 300 -56.16 90.70 -109.64
CA GLU A 300 -56.27 92.03 -109.04
C GLU A 300 -57.18 91.99 -107.82
N THR A 301 -56.64 92.22 -106.62
CA THR A 301 -57.39 92.83 -105.50
C THR A 301 -56.41 93.48 -104.53
N GLU A 302 -56.64 94.75 -104.22
CA GLU A 302 -55.93 95.51 -103.20
C GLU A 302 -56.12 94.89 -101.80
N VAL A 303 -55.10 95.10 -100.95
CA VAL A 303 -54.92 94.73 -99.53
C VAL A 303 -54.05 93.47 -99.29
N GLN A 304 -52.79 93.74 -98.92
CA GLN A 304 -51.80 92.72 -98.52
C GLN A 304 -52.20 91.99 -97.24
N PRO A 305 -52.20 90.64 -97.21
CA PRO A 305 -52.24 89.87 -95.96
C PRO A 305 -50.84 89.77 -95.32
N PRO A 306 -50.74 89.70 -93.98
CA PRO A 306 -49.46 89.55 -93.29
C PRO A 306 -48.79 88.20 -93.62
N PHE A 307 -47.48 88.23 -93.87
CA PHE A 307 -46.65 87.04 -94.04
C PHE A 307 -46.58 86.22 -92.74
N VAL A 308 -47.13 85.01 -92.74
CA VAL A 308 -46.99 84.03 -91.65
C VAL A 308 -46.10 82.89 -92.11
N ASN A 309 -44.92 82.75 -91.47
CA ASN A 309 -43.91 81.75 -91.81
C ASN A 309 -44.42 80.31 -91.52
N PRO A 310 -44.48 79.42 -92.54
CA PRO A 310 -44.96 78.04 -92.39
C PRO A 310 -44.17 77.18 -91.40
N PHE A 311 -42.93 77.55 -91.08
CA PHE A 311 -42.05 76.73 -90.22
C PHE A 311 -42.47 76.69 -88.74
N TRP A 312 -43.32 77.62 -88.29
CA TRP A 312 -43.71 77.74 -86.88
C TRP A 312 -45.24 77.66 -86.67
N GLY A 313 -45.98 77.19 -87.67
CA GLY A 313 -47.45 77.05 -87.64
C GLY A 313 -47.98 75.84 -86.86
N GLY A 314 -47.38 75.47 -85.72
CA GLY A 314 -47.77 74.22 -85.04
C GLY A 314 -47.15 73.91 -83.67
N SER A 315 -46.99 74.88 -82.76
CA SER A 315 -46.49 74.58 -81.40
C SER A 315 -47.28 75.28 -80.31
N ALA A 316 -48.53 74.85 -80.10
CA ALA A 316 -49.34 75.20 -78.94
C ALA A 316 -49.03 74.33 -77.69
N LEU A 317 -47.95 73.53 -77.68
CA LEU A 317 -47.73 72.47 -76.68
C LEU A 317 -46.45 72.54 -75.85
N LEU A 318 -45.66 73.61 -75.92
CA LEU A 318 -44.48 73.77 -75.05
C LEU A 318 -44.68 74.97 -74.12
N LYS A 319 -45.14 74.71 -72.89
CA LYS A 319 -45.02 75.68 -71.79
C LYS A 319 -43.60 75.62 -71.21
N PRO A 320 -42.91 76.76 -70.99
CA PRO A 320 -41.69 76.78 -70.19
C PRO A 320 -42.01 76.38 -68.75
N ALA A 321 -41.21 75.51 -68.14
CA ALA A 321 -41.40 75.03 -66.77
C ALA A 321 -41.00 76.08 -65.72
N GLU A 322 -41.79 76.21 -64.65
CA GLU A 322 -41.50 77.09 -63.50
C GLU A 322 -40.54 76.42 -62.50
N PRO A 323 -39.62 77.17 -61.87
CA PRO A 323 -38.60 76.62 -60.96
C PRO A 323 -39.16 76.31 -59.55
N ILE A 324 -38.95 75.08 -59.10
CA ILE A 324 -39.31 74.59 -57.74
C ILE A 324 -38.28 75.05 -56.70
N LYS A 325 -38.73 75.57 -55.56
CA LYS A 325 -37.93 76.00 -54.40
C LYS A 325 -37.71 74.82 -53.43
N VAL A 326 -36.45 74.49 -53.13
CA VAL A 326 -36.06 73.42 -52.18
C VAL A 326 -35.71 74.05 -50.82
N VAL A 327 -36.21 73.47 -49.72
CA VAL A 327 -35.83 73.83 -48.33
C VAL A 327 -35.01 72.70 -47.70
N PRO A 328 -33.82 72.96 -47.12
CA PRO A 328 -33.01 71.93 -46.47
C PRO A 328 -33.54 71.53 -45.06
N PRO A 329 -33.30 70.29 -44.59
CA PRO A 329 -33.68 69.84 -43.24
C PRO A 329 -32.80 70.44 -42.14
N VAL A 330 -33.39 70.72 -40.97
CA VAL A 330 -32.71 71.27 -39.77
C VAL A 330 -32.04 70.14 -38.98
N PHE A 331 -30.75 70.30 -38.64
CA PHE A 331 -30.06 69.45 -37.65
C PHE A 331 -30.40 69.94 -36.23
N GLY A 332 -30.80 69.02 -35.33
CA GLY A 332 -31.04 69.31 -33.92
C GLY A 332 -29.75 69.63 -33.15
N ALA A 333 -29.89 70.24 -31.96
CA ALA A 333 -28.78 70.76 -31.15
C ALA A 333 -27.70 69.72 -30.80
N ASP A 334 -26.44 70.13 -30.88
CA ASP A 334 -25.24 69.32 -30.63
C ASP A 334 -25.14 68.89 -29.14
N PRO A 335 -25.19 67.58 -28.83
CA PRO A 335 -25.14 67.07 -27.45
C PRO A 335 -23.82 67.34 -26.69
N PHE A 336 -22.78 67.84 -27.36
CA PHE A 336 -21.47 68.06 -26.75
C PHE A 336 -21.16 69.53 -26.43
N GLY A 337 -21.99 70.48 -26.86
CA GLY A 337 -21.71 71.92 -26.78
C GLY A 337 -21.30 72.40 -25.39
N ASP A 338 -22.09 72.07 -24.36
CA ASP A 338 -21.86 72.57 -22.99
C ASP A 338 -20.60 72.02 -22.30
N LYS A 339 -20.00 70.92 -22.79
CA LYS A 339 -18.80 70.32 -22.19
C LYS A 339 -17.52 70.57 -22.99
N LEU A 340 -17.63 71.07 -24.22
CA LEU A 340 -16.50 71.40 -25.07
C LEU A 340 -16.02 72.84 -24.87
N ASP A 341 -16.88 73.74 -24.38
CA ASP A 341 -16.52 75.14 -24.06
C ASP A 341 -15.63 75.27 -22.80
N GLU A 342 -15.51 74.23 -21.96
CA GLU A 342 -14.69 74.25 -20.74
C GLU A 342 -13.24 73.76 -20.93
N VAL A 343 -12.85 73.33 -22.14
CA VAL A 343 -11.51 72.74 -22.40
C VAL A 343 -10.74 73.57 -23.43
N GLU A 344 -9.93 74.52 -22.98
CA GLU A 344 -9.09 75.39 -23.84
C GLU A 344 -7.89 74.68 -24.53
N GLN A 345 -7.77 73.35 -24.42
CA GLN A 345 -6.67 72.57 -25.03
C GLN A 345 -7.17 71.30 -25.73
N ALA A 346 -6.53 70.94 -26.86
CA ALA A 346 -6.92 69.80 -27.69
C ALA A 346 -6.96 68.48 -26.89
N LEU A 347 -8.14 67.83 -26.89
CA LEU A 347 -8.39 66.59 -26.15
C LEU A 347 -7.65 65.40 -26.78
N ASP A 348 -6.94 64.62 -25.96
CA ASP A 348 -6.34 63.34 -26.35
C ASP A 348 -7.41 62.26 -26.62
N HIS A 349 -7.09 61.28 -27.46
CA HIS A 349 -8.00 60.20 -27.89
C HIS A 349 -8.61 59.42 -26.72
N SER A 350 -7.83 59.21 -25.65
CA SER A 350 -8.28 58.52 -24.45
C SER A 350 -9.37 59.30 -23.72
N SER A 351 -9.15 60.60 -23.51
CA SER A 351 -10.08 61.55 -22.89
C SER A 351 -11.37 61.72 -23.72
N LEU A 352 -11.25 61.79 -25.04
CA LEU A 352 -12.40 61.88 -25.95
C LEU A 352 -13.30 60.64 -25.83
N ARG A 353 -12.70 59.45 -25.79
CA ARG A 353 -13.43 58.19 -25.64
C ARG A 353 -14.19 58.14 -24.32
N GLN A 354 -13.60 58.67 -23.24
CA GLN A 354 -14.23 58.74 -21.94
C GLN A 354 -15.39 59.76 -21.88
N LEU A 355 -15.26 60.91 -22.56
CA LEU A 355 -16.33 61.89 -22.71
C LEU A 355 -17.54 61.30 -23.45
N VAL A 356 -17.29 60.53 -24.51
CA VAL A 356 -18.33 59.85 -25.29
C VAL A 356 -19.02 58.77 -24.46
N LEU A 357 -18.25 57.92 -23.77
CA LEU A 357 -18.80 56.86 -22.90
C LEU A 357 -19.65 57.44 -21.77
N SER A 358 -19.17 58.48 -21.09
CA SER A 358 -19.91 59.12 -19.99
C SER A 358 -21.23 59.75 -20.47
N ASN A 359 -21.27 60.39 -21.64
CA ASN A 359 -22.50 60.89 -22.21
C ASN A 359 -23.46 59.79 -22.65
N TYR A 360 -22.93 58.68 -23.21
CA TYR A 360 -23.76 57.52 -23.55
C TYR A 360 -24.45 56.96 -22.30
N THR A 361 -23.71 56.81 -21.20
CA THR A 361 -24.28 56.39 -19.91
C THR A 361 -25.28 57.41 -19.36
N ALA A 362 -25.00 58.71 -19.46
CA ALA A 362 -25.94 59.75 -19.00
C ALA A 362 -27.24 59.75 -19.82
N ARG A 363 -27.16 59.46 -21.12
CA ARG A 363 -28.32 59.31 -22.00
C ARG A 363 -29.11 58.05 -21.70
N GLU A 364 -28.44 56.92 -21.43
CA GLU A 364 -29.09 55.69 -20.99
C GLU A 364 -29.82 55.86 -19.66
N PHE A 365 -29.24 56.61 -18.70
CA PHE A 365 -29.90 56.92 -17.43
C PHE A 365 -31.16 57.76 -17.63
N ARG A 366 -31.10 58.85 -18.41
CA ARG A 366 -32.30 59.65 -18.75
C ARG A 366 -33.37 58.84 -19.48
N SER A 367 -32.97 57.81 -20.23
CA SER A 367 -33.90 56.94 -20.95
C SER A 367 -34.53 55.85 -20.07
N ARG A 368 -33.92 55.46 -18.95
CA ARG A 368 -34.49 54.48 -18.00
C ARG A 368 -35.43 55.11 -16.98
N ASP A 369 -35.21 56.37 -16.60
CA ASP A 369 -36.09 57.08 -15.66
C ASP A 369 -37.49 57.41 -16.22
N LEU A 370 -37.72 57.21 -17.53
CA LEU A 370 -39.03 57.35 -18.18
C LEU A 370 -39.85 56.04 -18.22
N HIS A 371 -39.35 54.93 -17.67
CA HIS A 371 -39.97 53.60 -17.82
C HIS A 371 -40.35 52.88 -16.51
N SER A 372 -40.32 53.56 -15.35
CA SER A 372 -40.71 52.95 -14.05
C SER A 372 -42.16 53.18 -13.61
N ASP A 373 -43.00 53.93 -14.35
CA ASP A 373 -44.40 54.18 -13.97
C ASP A 373 -45.38 53.48 -14.94
N SER A 374 -45.68 52.19 -14.72
CA SER A 374 -47.01 51.56 -14.95
C SER A 374 -47.03 50.03 -14.70
N ILE A 375 -47.80 49.59 -13.69
CA ILE A 375 -48.29 48.19 -13.45
C ILE A 375 -49.83 48.20 -13.64
N PRO A 376 -50.54 47.07 -13.90
CA PRO A 376 -51.29 46.41 -12.80
C PRO A 376 -51.56 44.86 -12.91
N GLU A 377 -52.16 44.34 -11.83
CA GLU A 377 -52.49 42.97 -11.36
C GLU A 377 -53.54 42.10 -12.12
N ARG A 378 -53.53 40.77 -11.80
CA ARG A 378 -54.61 39.78 -11.44
C ARG A 378 -54.26 38.38 -12.02
N GLY A 379 -54.47 37.19 -11.45
CA GLY A 379 -55.11 36.65 -10.23
C GLY A 379 -55.72 35.25 -10.52
N ASP A 380 -55.26 34.21 -9.82
CA ASP A 380 -55.82 32.86 -9.51
C ASP A 380 -56.17 31.85 -10.65
N ASP A 381 -56.08 30.50 -10.55
CA ASP A 381 -56.36 29.62 -9.40
C ASP A 381 -55.84 28.13 -9.54
N LEU A 382 -55.86 27.43 -8.39
CA LEU A 382 -55.38 26.11 -7.91
C LEU A 382 -55.57 24.78 -8.70
N ARG A 383 -54.64 23.79 -8.51
CA ARG A 383 -54.96 22.46 -7.90
C ARG A 383 -53.76 21.55 -7.55
N LEU A 384 -54.02 20.68 -6.56
CA LEU A 384 -53.16 19.90 -5.64
C LEU A 384 -52.87 18.42 -6.02
N LYS A 385 -51.79 17.88 -5.40
CA LYS A 385 -51.44 16.46 -5.08
C LYS A 385 -50.94 15.59 -6.27
N LYS A 386 -49.87 14.78 -6.18
CA LYS A 386 -49.61 13.70 -5.20
C LYS A 386 -48.15 13.18 -5.30
N LYS A 387 -47.66 12.68 -4.16
CA LYS A 387 -46.44 11.89 -3.84
C LYS A 387 -45.86 10.97 -4.94
N LEU A 388 -44.53 10.77 -4.93
CA LEU A 388 -43.91 9.51 -4.46
C LEU A 388 -42.38 9.64 -4.34
N ALA A 389 -41.88 9.21 -3.19
CA ALA A 389 -40.48 8.85 -2.97
C ALA A 389 -40.23 7.43 -3.49
N ILE A 390 -39.11 7.24 -4.17
CA ILE A 390 -38.15 6.12 -4.03
C ILE A 390 -36.77 6.74 -4.26
#